data_AF-A0A8T3TDC0-F1
#
_entry.id   AF-A0A8T3TDC0-F1
#
_cell.length_a   1.000
_cell.length_b   1.000
_cell.length_c   1.000
_cell.angle_alpha   90.00
_cell.angle_beta   90.00
_cell.angle_gamma   90.00
#
_symmetry.space_group_name_H-M   'P 1'
#
loop_
_entity.id
_entity.type
_entity.pdbx_description
1 polymer ?
#
loop_
_entity_poly.entity_id
_entity_poly.type
_entity_poly.pdbx_seq_one_letter_code
_entity_poly.pdbx_strand_id
1 'polypeptide(L)'
;MSADPTDKLLVASFLESGKRRRNAEDEVVNPKSNNDDDDIAPAPGLSAAAELGVEVAVDEAGKQPWQEPPAKLNSEEAEEPTQEELDAIAADMIGIDDPVRMYLKEIGKVPLLNAEEEVVLAKAIELGEQIVEEPQKAILSLWEWTRNDTERKTRDKYPQHRLPYKEDSDRIVRRSFEAAQQDGLVQPTPDFHLVKAQRETPGEATKGRLKQAKVIVAEFNAAPDATKFLDLVDFAYNSTHNGDLESRDNPGLWGLYDWSRETANEAIRRWIMAGQEADLFLEMGWDPEMGQAHIKA
;
A
#
# COMPACT_ATOMS: atom_id res chain seq x y z
N MET A 1 -20.14 -30.42 15.44
CA MET A 1 -19.22 -30.29 14.30
C MET A 1 -17.81 -30.45 14.84
N SER A 2 -17.11 -31.50 14.42
CA SER A 2 -15.76 -31.84 14.89
C SER A 2 -14.77 -30.83 14.33
N ALA A 3 -14.05 -30.11 15.19
CA ALA A 3 -12.94 -29.26 14.77
C ALA A 3 -11.81 -30.14 14.21
N ASP A 4 -11.33 -29.78 13.03
CA ASP A 4 -10.25 -30.45 12.32
C ASP A 4 -8.95 -30.35 13.16
N PRO A 5 -8.26 -31.47 13.47
CA PRO A 5 -6.99 -31.44 14.21
C PRO A 5 -5.88 -30.64 13.50
N THR A 6 -6.02 -30.35 12.20
CA THR A 6 -5.05 -29.61 11.39
C THR A 6 -4.98 -28.11 11.75
N ASP A 7 -6.10 -27.50 12.15
CA ASP A 7 -6.14 -26.09 12.56
C ASP A 7 -5.36 -25.82 13.85
N LYS A 8 -5.34 -26.78 14.77
CA LYS A 8 -4.59 -26.64 16.04
C LYS A 8 -3.08 -26.69 15.84
N LEU A 9 -2.62 -27.36 14.78
CA LEU A 9 -1.19 -27.48 14.45
C LEU A 9 -0.66 -26.21 13.75
N LEU A 10 -1.49 -25.56 12.94
CA LEU A 10 -1.18 -24.28 12.29
C LEU A 10 -1.08 -23.12 13.30
N VAL A 11 -1.99 -23.09 14.27
CA VAL A 11 -1.94 -22.06 15.34
C VAL A 11 -0.72 -22.26 16.24
N ALA A 12 -0.31 -23.50 16.50
CA ALA A 12 0.87 -23.81 17.31
C ALA A 12 2.19 -23.39 16.63
N SER A 13 2.33 -23.58 15.31
CA SER A 13 3.55 -23.23 14.57
C SER A 13 3.75 -21.71 14.43
N PHE A 14 2.65 -20.95 14.36
CA PHE A 14 2.67 -19.48 14.34
C PHE A 14 3.13 -18.89 15.68
N LEU A 15 2.65 -19.45 16.79
CA LEU A 15 3.03 -19.03 18.15
C LEU A 15 4.49 -19.34 18.49
N GLU A 16 5.05 -20.40 17.91
CA GLU A 16 6.45 -20.78 18.11
C GLU A 16 7.42 -19.91 17.29
N SER A 17 7.02 -19.51 16.09
CA SER A 17 7.79 -18.60 15.23
C SER A 17 7.84 -17.17 15.80
N GLY A 18 6.75 -16.70 16.43
CA GLY A 18 6.71 -15.41 17.13
C GLY A 18 7.57 -15.34 18.41
N LYS A 19 7.88 -16.48 19.03
CA LYS A 19 8.83 -16.54 20.17
C LYS A 19 10.29 -16.47 19.74
N ARG A 20 10.63 -16.94 18.54
CA ARG A 20 12.01 -16.90 18.02
C ARG A 20 12.43 -15.50 17.55
N ARG A 21 11.51 -14.71 16.97
CA ARG A 21 11.81 -13.33 16.53
C ARG A 21 12.12 -12.37 17.69
N ARG A 22 11.43 -12.51 18.82
CA ARG A 22 11.63 -11.63 19.99
C ARG A 22 12.98 -11.78 20.70
N ASN A 23 13.70 -12.88 20.49
CA ASN A 23 15.01 -13.10 21.12
C ASN A 23 16.19 -12.60 20.25
N ALA A 24 15.95 -12.17 19.01
CA ALA A 24 17.00 -11.80 18.05
C ALA A 24 17.27 -10.28 18.00
N GLU A 25 16.49 -9.46 18.70
CA GLU A 25 16.58 -7.99 18.63
C GLU A 25 17.54 -7.37 19.68
N ASP A 26 18.14 -8.18 20.56
CA ASP A 26 19.00 -7.70 21.66
C ASP A 26 20.51 -7.74 21.38
N GLU A 27 20.97 -7.98 20.14
CA GLU A 27 22.41 -7.96 19.83
C GLU A 27 22.73 -7.19 18.53
N VAL A 28 22.53 -5.87 18.56
CA VAL A 28 23.04 -4.96 17.52
C VAL A 28 24.34 -4.33 18.00
N VAL A 29 25.46 -4.96 17.65
CA VAL A 29 26.80 -4.35 17.70
C VAL A 29 26.92 -3.40 16.49
N ASN A 30 27.13 -2.12 16.77
CA ASN A 30 27.33 -1.07 15.78
C ASN A 30 28.83 -0.92 15.45
N PRO A 31 29.28 -1.04 14.18
CA PRO A 31 30.56 -0.48 13.76
C PRO A 31 30.35 0.69 12.79
N LYS A 32 31.04 1.79 13.12
CA LYS A 32 31.14 3.02 12.34
C LYS A 32 31.80 2.81 10.98
N SER A 33 31.35 3.63 10.02
CA SER A 33 32.11 4.29 8.93
C SER A 33 33.53 3.78 8.64
N ASN A 34 33.76 3.31 7.42
CA ASN A 34 34.63 3.99 6.44
C ASN A 34 34.47 3.35 5.05
N ASN A 35 34.38 4.21 4.03
CA ASN A 35 34.63 3.84 2.63
C ASN A 35 36.12 3.55 2.48
N ASP A 36 36.47 2.44 1.82
CA ASP A 36 37.61 2.29 0.91
C ASP A 36 37.47 0.95 0.16
N ASP A 37 38.05 0.92 -1.04
CA ASP A 37 37.82 0.03 -2.18
C ASP A 37 38.15 -1.47 -2.02
N ASP A 38 37.56 -2.26 -2.93
CA ASP A 38 38.07 -3.53 -3.50
C ASP A 38 38.76 -4.54 -2.56
N ASP A 39 37.97 -5.42 -1.91
CA ASP A 39 38.37 -6.80 -1.58
C ASP A 39 37.19 -7.58 -0.96
N ILE A 40 36.32 -8.18 -1.79
CA ILE A 40 35.39 -9.22 -1.31
C ILE A 40 36.14 -10.55 -1.31
N ALA A 41 36.57 -10.99 -0.13
CA ALA A 41 37.06 -12.35 0.07
C ALA A 41 35.94 -13.37 -0.29
N PRO A 42 36.22 -14.42 -1.08
CA PRO A 42 35.20 -15.41 -1.40
C PRO A 42 34.80 -16.20 -0.15
N ALA A 43 33.50 -16.38 0.03
CA ALA A 43 32.90 -17.09 1.15
C ALA A 43 33.45 -18.52 1.29
N PRO A 44 33.65 -19.03 2.53
CA PRO A 44 34.16 -20.37 2.75
C PRO A 44 33.07 -21.39 2.39
N GLY A 45 33.25 -22.07 1.25
CA GLY A 45 32.30 -23.06 0.73
C GLY A 45 32.70 -23.68 -0.60
N LEU A 46 33.66 -23.10 -1.33
CA LEU A 46 34.14 -23.62 -2.62
C LEU A 46 35.07 -24.85 -2.54
N SER A 47 35.32 -25.42 -1.35
CA SER A 47 36.26 -26.54 -1.22
C SER A 47 35.69 -27.91 -1.63
N ALA A 48 34.36 -28.03 -1.80
CA ALA A 48 33.74 -29.32 -2.14
C ALA A 48 33.95 -29.74 -3.62
N ALA A 49 34.23 -28.79 -4.51
CA ALA A 49 34.42 -29.08 -5.94
C ALA A 49 35.80 -29.68 -6.26
N ALA A 50 36.81 -29.41 -5.44
CA ALA A 50 38.18 -29.88 -5.65
C ALA A 50 38.36 -31.38 -5.33
N GLU A 51 37.53 -31.95 -4.45
CA GLU A 51 37.65 -33.36 -4.04
C GLU A 51 37.06 -34.36 -5.05
N LEU A 52 36.28 -33.90 -6.03
CA LEU A 52 35.59 -34.76 -7.01
C LEU A 52 36.32 -34.90 -8.36
N GLY A 53 37.55 -34.40 -8.50
CA GLY A 53 38.43 -34.69 -9.65
C GLY A 53 37.87 -34.23 -11.01
N VAL A 54 37.01 -33.21 -11.03
CA VAL A 54 36.53 -32.60 -12.27
C VAL A 54 37.51 -31.49 -12.67
N GLU A 55 38.40 -31.78 -13.62
CA GLU A 55 39.20 -30.75 -14.28
C GLU A 55 38.28 -29.91 -15.18
N VAL A 56 38.00 -28.67 -14.78
CA VAL A 56 37.37 -27.68 -15.64
C VAL A 56 38.47 -27.07 -16.53
N ALA A 57 38.61 -27.61 -17.74
CA ALA A 57 39.40 -26.95 -18.77
C ALA A 57 38.69 -25.64 -19.17
N VAL A 58 39.31 -24.51 -18.85
CA VAL A 58 38.85 -23.19 -19.32
C VAL A 58 39.52 -22.94 -20.67
N ASP A 59 38.85 -23.29 -21.76
CA ASP A 59 39.26 -22.86 -23.10
C ASP A 59 39.02 -21.34 -23.21
N GLU A 60 40.08 -20.59 -23.56
CA GLU A 60 40.08 -19.13 -23.80
C GLU A 60 39.32 -18.74 -25.09
N ALA A 61 38.07 -19.15 -25.21
CA ALA A 61 37.15 -18.63 -26.21
C ALA A 61 36.02 -17.90 -25.46
N GLY A 62 36.14 -16.57 -25.40
CA GLY A 62 35.24 -15.66 -24.68
C GLY A 62 33.77 -15.73 -25.08
N LYS A 63 33.07 -16.77 -24.60
CA LYS A 63 31.61 -16.87 -24.56
C LYS A 63 31.22 -17.30 -23.16
N GLN A 64 30.57 -16.40 -22.44
CA GLN A 64 29.91 -16.75 -21.17
C GLN A 64 28.91 -17.89 -21.43
N PRO A 65 28.75 -18.88 -20.52
CA PRO A 65 27.93 -20.07 -20.77
C PRO A 65 26.42 -19.79 -20.77
N TRP A 66 26.02 -18.57 -20.46
CA TRP A 66 24.62 -18.14 -20.39
C TRP A 66 24.44 -17.10 -21.49
N GLN A 67 23.62 -17.42 -22.50
CA GLN A 67 23.13 -16.39 -23.41
C GLN A 67 22.22 -15.45 -22.60
N GLU A 68 22.43 -14.14 -22.74
CA GLU A 68 21.45 -13.18 -22.25
C GLU A 68 20.08 -13.53 -22.86
N PRO A 69 19.03 -13.72 -22.04
CA PRO A 69 17.70 -13.95 -22.59
C PRO A 69 17.32 -12.74 -23.46
N PRO A 70 16.65 -12.94 -24.60
CA PRO A 70 16.31 -11.85 -25.49
C PRO A 70 15.57 -10.76 -24.72
N ALA A 71 16.07 -9.53 -24.85
CA ALA A 71 15.47 -8.36 -24.24
C ALA A 71 14.08 -8.16 -24.84
N LYS A 72 13.06 -8.42 -24.02
CA LYS A 72 11.60 -8.29 -24.25
C LYS A 72 10.92 -9.56 -24.78
N LEU A 73 10.28 -10.28 -23.86
CA LEU A 73 9.09 -11.07 -24.18
C LEU A 73 7.98 -10.09 -24.54
N ASN A 74 7.61 -10.04 -25.82
CA ASN A 74 6.49 -9.23 -26.29
C ASN A 74 5.19 -9.91 -25.83
N SER A 75 4.50 -9.33 -24.85
CA SER A 75 3.27 -9.90 -24.28
C SER A 75 2.09 -9.96 -25.27
N GLU A 76 2.20 -9.29 -26.42
CA GLU A 76 1.15 -9.25 -27.45
C GLU A 76 1.22 -10.40 -28.47
N GLU A 77 2.29 -11.20 -28.48
CA GLU A 77 2.46 -12.36 -29.38
C GLU A 77 2.47 -13.72 -28.66
N ALA A 78 2.30 -13.73 -27.33
CA ALA A 78 2.10 -14.96 -26.59
C ALA A 78 0.61 -15.34 -26.65
N GLU A 79 0.25 -16.29 -27.53
CA GLU A 79 -1.06 -16.94 -27.48
C GLU A 79 -1.25 -17.58 -26.10
N GLU A 80 -2.37 -17.25 -25.44
CA GLU A 80 -2.78 -17.97 -24.23
C GLU A 80 -2.92 -19.45 -24.59
N PRO A 81 -2.28 -20.37 -23.85
CA PRO A 81 -2.35 -21.80 -24.17
C PRO A 81 -3.81 -22.25 -24.12
N THR A 82 -4.24 -22.92 -25.19
CA THR A 82 -5.62 -23.38 -25.31
C THR A 82 -5.91 -24.49 -24.30
N GLN A 83 -7.18 -24.66 -23.92
CA GLN A 83 -7.59 -25.69 -22.96
C GLN A 83 -7.18 -27.10 -23.42
N GLU A 84 -7.18 -27.35 -24.74
CA GLU A 84 -6.77 -28.62 -25.33
C GLU A 84 -5.25 -28.86 -25.22
N GLU A 85 -4.43 -27.80 -25.29
CA GLU A 85 -2.98 -27.89 -25.06
C GLU A 85 -2.67 -28.12 -23.57
N LEU A 86 -3.41 -27.47 -22.67
CA LEU A 86 -3.29 -27.71 -21.23
C LEU A 86 -3.69 -29.14 -20.86
N ASP A 87 -4.75 -29.67 -21.47
CA ASP A 87 -5.22 -31.03 -21.26
C ASP A 87 -4.26 -32.08 -21.86
N ALA A 88 -3.60 -31.78 -22.99
CA ALA A 88 -2.58 -32.63 -23.60
C ALA A 88 -1.29 -32.68 -22.75
N ILE A 89 -0.85 -31.54 -22.20
CA ILE A 89 0.26 -31.48 -21.24
C ILE A 89 -0.12 -32.26 -19.97
N ALA A 90 -1.38 -32.18 -19.53
CA ALA A 90 -1.87 -32.94 -18.38
C ALA A 90 -1.94 -34.46 -18.61
N ALA A 91 -2.17 -34.92 -19.85
CA ALA A 91 -2.20 -36.34 -20.21
C ALA A 91 -0.80 -36.97 -20.24
N ASP A 92 0.24 -36.21 -20.63
CA ASP A 92 1.65 -36.64 -20.62
C ASP A 92 2.25 -36.66 -19.19
N MET A 93 1.49 -36.21 -18.18
CA MET A 93 1.87 -36.11 -16.76
C MET A 93 1.48 -37.30 -15.87
N ILE A 94 1.01 -38.44 -16.42
CA ILE A 94 0.72 -39.65 -15.63
C ILE A 94 2.05 -40.32 -15.22
N GLY A 95 2.68 -39.77 -14.17
CA GLY A 95 3.99 -40.17 -13.64
C GLY A 95 4.47 -39.18 -12.59
N ILE A 96 3.68 -39.00 -11.53
CA ILE A 96 3.90 -38.02 -10.45
C ILE A 96 4.98 -38.54 -9.50
N ASP A 97 6.16 -37.92 -9.49
CA ASP A 97 7.10 -38.00 -8.36
C ASP A 97 8.16 -36.87 -8.31
N ASP A 98 7.99 -35.80 -9.08
CA ASP A 98 8.92 -34.65 -9.04
C ASP A 98 8.29 -33.48 -8.26
N PRO A 99 8.76 -33.17 -7.04
CA PRO A 99 8.31 -32.03 -6.25
C PRO A 99 8.39 -30.70 -7.01
N VAL A 100 9.36 -30.56 -7.92
CA VAL A 100 9.52 -29.35 -8.75
C VAL A 100 8.38 -29.24 -9.74
N ARG A 101 8.00 -30.32 -10.44
CA ARG A 101 6.85 -30.31 -11.36
C ARG A 101 5.54 -30.06 -10.63
N MET A 102 5.38 -30.63 -9.43
CA MET A 102 4.20 -30.36 -8.59
C MET A 102 4.14 -28.87 -8.20
N TYR A 103 5.26 -28.29 -7.79
CA TYR A 103 5.34 -26.86 -7.45
C TYR A 103 5.04 -25.96 -8.65
N LEU A 104 5.64 -26.22 -9.82
CA LEU A 104 5.40 -25.47 -11.05
C LEU A 104 3.93 -25.54 -11.50
N LYS A 105 3.30 -26.71 -11.36
CA LYS A 105 1.88 -26.87 -11.64
C LYS A 105 1.00 -26.08 -10.66
N GLU A 106 1.37 -25.97 -9.39
CA GLU A 106 0.58 -25.25 -8.40
C GLU A 106 0.71 -23.73 -8.55
N ILE A 107 1.92 -23.20 -8.75
CA ILE A 107 2.13 -21.76 -8.96
C ILE A 107 1.53 -21.29 -10.30
N GLY A 108 1.50 -22.16 -11.32
CA GLY A 108 0.93 -21.84 -12.63
C GLY A 108 -0.59 -21.67 -12.64
N LYS A 109 -1.29 -22.02 -11.55
CA LYS A 109 -2.75 -21.80 -11.41
C LYS A 109 -3.10 -20.35 -11.07
N VAL A 110 -2.16 -19.60 -10.49
CA VAL A 110 -2.40 -18.22 -10.05
C VAL A 110 -1.93 -17.28 -11.16
N PRO A 111 -2.83 -16.47 -11.76
CA PRO A 111 -2.43 -15.52 -12.77
C PRO A 111 -1.53 -14.44 -12.17
N LEU A 112 -0.63 -13.90 -13.00
CA LEU A 112 0.20 -12.77 -12.60
C LEU A 112 -0.67 -11.52 -12.42
N LEU A 113 -0.29 -10.70 -11.44
CA LEU A 113 -0.93 -9.41 -11.20
C LEU A 113 -0.38 -8.37 -12.17
N ASN A 114 -1.23 -7.43 -12.55
CA ASN A 114 -0.81 -6.19 -13.18
C ASN A 114 -0.54 -5.09 -12.13
N ALA A 115 0.10 -4.00 -12.55
CA ALA A 115 0.48 -2.90 -11.65
C ALA A 115 -0.72 -2.25 -10.92
N GLU A 116 -1.90 -2.14 -11.55
CA GLU A 116 -3.09 -1.62 -10.86
C GLU A 116 -3.63 -2.62 -9.82
N GLU A 117 -3.61 -3.92 -10.11
CA GLU A 117 -4.01 -4.97 -9.15
C GLU A 117 -3.11 -4.98 -7.91
N GLU A 118 -1.79 -4.82 -8.10
CA GLU A 118 -0.84 -4.69 -7.00
C GLU A 118 -1.16 -3.48 -6.11
N VAL A 119 -1.48 -2.32 -6.71
CA VAL A 119 -1.86 -1.11 -5.95
C VAL A 119 -3.15 -1.32 -5.17
N VAL A 120 -4.16 -1.96 -5.75
CA VAL A 120 -5.43 -2.23 -5.05
C VAL A 120 -5.22 -3.17 -3.87
N LEU A 121 -4.45 -4.24 -4.05
CA LEU A 121 -4.14 -5.18 -2.98
C LEU A 121 -3.32 -4.53 -1.87
N ALA A 122 -2.33 -3.69 -2.23
CA ALA A 122 -1.54 -2.93 -1.25
C ALA A 122 -2.43 -2.01 -0.41
N LYS A 123 -3.31 -1.23 -1.05
CA LYS A 123 -4.28 -0.36 -0.36
C LYS A 123 -5.23 -1.14 0.55
N ALA A 124 -5.68 -2.32 0.12
CA ALA A 124 -6.58 -3.16 0.92
C ALA A 124 -5.88 -3.71 2.17
N ILE A 125 -4.63 -4.15 2.05
CA ILE A 125 -3.81 -4.62 3.18
C ILE A 125 -3.54 -3.46 4.13
N GLU A 126 -3.07 -2.32 3.62
CA GLU A 126 -2.80 -1.11 4.41
C GLU A 126 -4.05 -0.66 5.17
N LEU A 127 -5.22 -0.65 4.51
CA LEU A 127 -6.48 -0.29 5.15
C LEU A 127 -6.86 -1.24 6.28
N GLY A 128 -6.66 -2.55 6.08
CA GLY A 128 -6.93 -3.59 7.07
C GLY A 128 -6.01 -3.53 8.29
N GLU A 129 -4.76 -3.11 8.13
CA GLU A 129 -3.86 -2.85 9.26
C GLU A 129 -4.19 -1.51 9.94
N GLN A 130 -4.39 -0.47 9.14
CA GLN A 130 -4.64 0.89 9.61
C GLN A 130 -5.97 1.03 10.36
N ILE A 131 -7.01 0.25 10.02
CA ILE A 131 -8.30 0.33 10.73
C ILE A 131 -8.18 -0.12 12.19
N VAL A 132 -7.29 -1.07 12.48
CA VAL A 132 -7.07 -1.59 13.84
C VAL A 132 -6.33 -0.56 14.69
N GLU A 133 -5.29 0.07 14.14
CA GLU A 133 -4.43 0.99 14.88
C GLU A 133 -4.95 2.44 14.88
N GLU A 134 -5.41 2.91 13.72
CA GLU A 134 -5.73 4.31 13.44
C GLU A 134 -7.00 4.41 12.57
N PRO A 135 -8.18 4.05 13.11
CA PRO A 135 -9.41 3.94 12.32
C PRO A 135 -9.80 5.24 11.63
N GLN A 136 -9.48 6.39 12.22
CA GLN A 136 -9.70 7.69 11.60
C GLN A 136 -8.96 7.86 10.27
N LYS A 137 -7.71 7.36 10.18
CA LYS A 137 -6.90 7.44 8.97
C LYS A 137 -7.41 6.45 7.93
N ALA A 138 -7.76 5.25 8.36
CA ALA A 138 -8.33 4.23 7.48
C ALA A 138 -9.62 4.73 6.83
N ILE A 139 -10.55 5.29 7.60
CA ILE A 139 -11.80 5.85 7.08
C ILE A 139 -11.54 7.00 6.10
N LEU A 140 -10.61 7.89 6.41
CA LEU A 140 -10.28 9.00 5.52
C LEU A 140 -9.65 8.51 4.21
N SER A 141 -8.67 7.60 4.27
CA SER A 141 -8.05 6.99 3.09
C SER A 141 -9.09 6.26 2.23
N LEU A 142 -9.96 5.46 2.85
CA LEU A 142 -11.04 4.76 2.15
C LEU A 142 -11.98 5.74 1.45
N TRP A 143 -12.34 6.83 2.12
CA TRP A 143 -13.17 7.89 1.52
C TRP A 143 -12.46 8.55 0.34
N GLU A 144 -11.18 8.94 0.47
CA GLU A 144 -10.40 9.56 -0.60
C GLU A 144 -10.32 8.63 -1.84
N TRP A 145 -10.05 7.34 -1.64
CA TRP A 145 -9.92 6.37 -2.73
C TRP A 145 -11.24 5.98 -3.37
N THR A 146 -12.33 5.94 -2.60
CA THR A 146 -13.66 5.60 -3.15
C THR A 146 -14.36 6.79 -3.79
N ARG A 147 -14.11 8.01 -3.29
CA ARG A 147 -14.60 9.26 -3.87
C ARG A 147 -13.91 9.61 -5.18
N ASN A 148 -12.59 9.42 -5.24
CA ASN A 148 -11.80 9.74 -6.43
C ASN A 148 -11.70 8.59 -7.44
N ASP A 149 -12.39 7.47 -7.16
CA ASP A 149 -12.47 6.30 -8.03
C ASP A 149 -11.08 5.81 -8.50
N THR A 150 -10.14 5.72 -7.54
CA THR A 150 -8.76 5.29 -7.84
C THR A 150 -8.76 3.84 -8.31
N GLU A 151 -7.90 3.51 -9.27
CA GLU A 151 -7.81 2.17 -9.90
C GLU A 151 -9.16 1.65 -10.44
N ARG A 152 -10.04 2.57 -10.89
CA ARG A 152 -11.39 2.27 -11.39
C ARG A 152 -11.44 1.08 -12.34
N LYS A 153 -10.55 1.05 -13.35
CA LYS A 153 -10.56 0.00 -14.39
C LYS A 153 -10.45 -1.39 -13.76
N THR A 154 -9.50 -1.54 -12.84
CA THR A 154 -9.27 -2.79 -12.12
C THR A 154 -10.44 -3.13 -11.19
N ARG A 155 -10.95 -2.15 -10.43
CA ARG A 155 -12.06 -2.35 -9.47
C ARG A 155 -13.41 -2.64 -10.15
N ASP A 156 -13.63 -2.10 -11.35
CA ASP A 156 -14.80 -2.37 -12.17
C ASP A 156 -14.71 -3.76 -12.83
N LYS A 157 -13.53 -4.13 -13.34
CA LYS A 157 -13.29 -5.41 -14.02
C LYS A 157 -13.29 -6.60 -13.04
N TYR A 158 -12.75 -6.42 -11.85
CA TYR A 158 -12.54 -7.48 -10.87
C TYR A 158 -13.30 -7.16 -9.57
N PRO A 159 -14.50 -7.74 -9.36
CA PRO A 159 -15.33 -7.44 -8.19
C PRO A 159 -14.64 -7.67 -6.84
N GLN A 160 -13.71 -8.63 -6.76
CA GLN A 160 -12.91 -8.91 -5.55
C GLN A 160 -11.96 -7.77 -5.17
N HIS A 161 -11.66 -6.85 -6.09
CA HIS A 161 -10.81 -5.69 -5.87
C HIS A 161 -11.61 -4.44 -5.45
N ARG A 162 -12.93 -4.55 -5.27
CA ARG A 162 -13.74 -3.44 -4.76
C ARG A 162 -13.43 -3.21 -3.29
N LEU A 163 -13.22 -1.95 -2.92
CA LEU A 163 -13.08 -1.59 -1.51
C LEU A 163 -14.48 -1.58 -0.88
N PRO A 164 -14.70 -2.32 0.22
CA PRO A 164 -15.96 -2.31 0.95
C PRO A 164 -16.16 -0.97 1.68
N TYR A 165 -17.34 -0.75 2.27
CA TYR A 165 -17.65 0.41 3.13
C TYR A 165 -17.54 1.79 2.44
N LYS A 166 -17.78 1.86 1.13
CA LYS A 166 -17.80 3.13 0.38
C LYS A 166 -18.87 4.09 0.94
N GLU A 167 -20.10 3.61 1.08
CA GLU A 167 -21.21 4.43 1.56
C GLU A 167 -21.02 4.82 3.04
N ASP A 168 -20.46 3.92 3.84
CA ASP A 168 -20.17 4.16 5.25
C ASP A 168 -19.07 5.19 5.45
N SER A 169 -17.95 5.07 4.72
CA SER A 169 -16.86 6.05 4.81
C SER A 169 -17.30 7.45 4.40
N ASP A 170 -18.08 7.61 3.31
CA ASP A 170 -18.65 8.92 2.93
C ASP A 170 -19.60 9.48 3.98
N ARG A 171 -20.45 8.62 4.56
CA ARG A 171 -21.34 9.02 5.66
C ARG A 171 -20.56 9.46 6.89
N ILE A 172 -19.58 8.68 7.34
CA ILE A 172 -18.76 8.98 8.52
C ILE A 172 -18.00 10.28 8.33
N VAL A 173 -17.33 10.46 7.19
CA VAL A 173 -16.56 11.68 6.91
C VAL A 173 -17.47 12.92 6.96
N ARG A 174 -18.61 12.90 6.25
CA ARG A 174 -19.57 14.01 6.26
C ARG A 174 -20.09 14.32 7.66
N ARG A 175 -20.55 13.30 8.40
CA ARG A 175 -21.12 13.46 9.74
C ARG A 175 -20.08 13.93 10.75
N SER A 176 -18.86 13.41 10.67
CA SER A 176 -17.75 13.85 11.52
C SER A 176 -17.40 15.32 11.28
N PHE A 177 -17.45 15.80 10.03
CA PHE A 177 -17.19 17.21 9.72
C PHE A 177 -18.33 18.12 10.16
N GLU A 178 -19.59 17.66 10.04
CA GLU A 178 -20.77 18.37 10.59
C GLU A 178 -20.64 18.52 12.12
N ALA A 179 -20.26 17.46 12.83
CA ALA A 179 -20.02 17.49 14.27
C ALA A 179 -18.83 18.39 14.63
N ALA A 180 -17.71 18.26 13.91
CA ALA A 180 -16.52 19.10 14.07
C ALA A 180 -16.81 20.59 13.86
N GLN A 181 -17.73 20.95 12.97
CA GLN A 181 -18.19 22.33 12.80
C GLN A 181 -18.94 22.82 14.04
N GLN A 182 -19.82 22.00 14.63
CA GLN A 182 -20.56 22.36 15.85
C GLN A 182 -19.64 22.50 17.06
N ASP A 183 -18.61 21.67 17.14
CA ASP A 183 -17.60 21.66 18.21
C ASP A 183 -16.49 22.70 18.00
N GLY A 184 -16.54 23.46 16.90
CA GLY A 184 -15.59 24.53 16.59
C GLY A 184 -14.20 24.06 16.15
N LEU A 185 -14.04 22.82 15.68
CA LEU A 185 -12.79 22.32 15.09
C LEU A 185 -12.59 22.82 13.65
N VAL A 186 -13.68 22.99 12.88
CA VAL A 186 -13.61 23.54 11.51
C VAL A 186 -13.37 25.04 11.58
N GLN A 187 -12.10 25.44 11.49
CA GLN A 187 -11.62 26.81 11.64
C GLN A 187 -10.87 27.27 10.38
N PRO A 188 -10.66 28.60 10.20
CA PRO A 188 -9.85 29.11 9.11
C PRO A 188 -8.45 28.48 9.06
N THR A 189 -7.94 28.31 7.84
CA THR A 189 -6.64 27.69 7.58
C THR A 189 -5.49 28.55 8.10
N PRO A 190 -4.31 27.94 8.38
CA PRO A 190 -3.07 28.70 8.45
C PRO A 190 -2.70 29.29 7.07
N ASP A 191 -1.67 30.15 7.03
CA ASP A 191 -1.12 30.66 5.77
C ASP A 191 -0.18 29.62 5.14
N PHE A 192 -0.59 29.05 4.00
CA PHE A 192 0.24 28.10 3.21
C PHE A 192 1.17 28.80 2.21
N HIS A 193 1.24 30.13 2.22
CA HIS A 193 2.05 30.93 1.31
C HIS A 193 1.78 30.65 -0.19
N LEU A 194 0.53 30.35 -0.54
CA LEU A 194 0.11 29.94 -1.90
C LEU A 194 0.48 30.95 -3.00
N VAL A 195 0.52 32.25 -2.67
CA VAL A 195 0.94 33.29 -3.61
C VAL A 195 2.43 33.18 -3.95
N LYS A 196 3.27 32.94 -2.93
CA LYS A 196 4.70 32.73 -3.10
C LYS A 196 4.95 31.44 -3.88
N ALA A 197 4.30 30.35 -3.47
CA ALA A 197 4.37 29.06 -4.16
C ALA A 197 4.02 29.21 -5.65
N GLN A 198 2.91 29.89 -5.98
CA GLN A 198 2.48 30.10 -7.37
C GLN A 198 3.52 30.85 -8.22
N ARG A 199 4.22 31.83 -7.64
CA ARG A 199 5.23 32.63 -8.34
C ARG A 199 6.51 31.83 -8.60
N GLU A 200 6.87 30.95 -7.68
CA GLU A 200 8.11 30.16 -7.71
C GLU A 200 7.97 28.86 -8.52
N THR A 201 6.75 28.37 -8.69
CA THR A 201 6.41 27.26 -9.58
C THR A 201 6.65 27.65 -11.05
N PRO A 202 7.46 26.91 -11.83
CA PRO A 202 7.56 27.11 -13.28
C PRO A 202 6.35 26.57 -14.05
N GLY A 203 5.80 25.41 -13.67
CA GLY A 203 4.82 24.68 -14.48
C GLY A 203 3.40 25.28 -14.52
N GLU A 204 2.95 25.57 -15.75
CA GLU A 204 1.59 25.38 -16.28
C GLU A 204 0.49 24.91 -15.31
N ALA A 205 0.48 23.59 -15.16
CA ALA A 205 -0.54 22.82 -14.46
C ALA A 205 -0.56 23.12 -12.96
N THR A 206 0.62 23.09 -12.32
CA THR A 206 0.77 23.38 -10.89
C THR A 206 0.36 24.81 -10.55
N LYS A 207 0.68 25.81 -11.40
CA LYS A 207 0.18 27.17 -11.21
C LYS A 207 -1.34 27.25 -11.29
N GLY A 208 -1.95 26.50 -12.20
CA GLY A 208 -3.41 26.36 -12.29
C GLY A 208 -4.02 25.84 -10.99
N ARG A 209 -3.43 24.79 -10.41
CA ARG A 209 -3.85 24.22 -9.12
C ARG A 209 -3.65 25.20 -7.98
N LEU A 210 -2.50 25.87 -7.89
CA LEU A 210 -2.26 26.89 -6.87
C LEU A 210 -3.25 28.06 -6.96
N LYS A 211 -3.68 28.43 -8.17
CA LYS A 211 -4.74 29.42 -8.37
C LYS A 211 -6.09 28.92 -7.84
N GLN A 212 -6.44 27.66 -8.08
CA GLN A 212 -7.65 27.04 -7.54
C GLN A 212 -7.59 26.92 -6.01
N ALA A 213 -6.44 26.48 -5.47
CA ALA A 213 -6.19 26.37 -4.03
C ALA A 213 -6.45 27.71 -3.32
N LYS A 214 -5.97 28.82 -3.89
CA LYS A 214 -6.22 30.16 -3.35
C LYS A 214 -7.70 30.53 -3.30
N VAL A 215 -8.48 30.15 -4.31
CA VAL A 215 -9.93 30.42 -4.35
C VAL A 215 -10.63 29.58 -3.29
N ILE A 216 -10.38 28.27 -3.25
CA ILE A 216 -11.00 27.35 -2.29
C ILE A 216 -10.67 27.76 -0.85
N VAL A 217 -9.40 28.06 -0.56
CA VAL A 217 -8.97 28.52 0.77
C VAL A 217 -9.62 29.85 1.15
N ALA A 218 -9.73 30.80 0.21
CA ALA A 218 -10.38 32.08 0.49
C ALA A 218 -11.89 31.90 0.77
N GLU A 219 -12.57 31.06 -0.02
CA GLU A 219 -13.99 30.76 0.17
C GLU A 219 -14.28 30.02 1.48
N PHE A 220 -13.43 29.05 1.82
CA PHE A 220 -13.50 28.35 3.10
C PHE A 220 -13.24 29.31 4.28
N ASN A 221 -12.19 30.11 4.23
CA ASN A 221 -11.84 31.04 5.31
C ASN A 221 -12.86 32.16 5.52
N ALA A 222 -13.59 32.57 4.46
CA ALA A 222 -14.64 33.58 4.56
C ALA A 222 -15.84 33.12 5.40
N ALA A 223 -16.18 31.83 5.31
CA ALA A 223 -17.24 31.23 6.10
C ALA A 223 -16.99 29.72 6.22
N PRO A 224 -16.21 29.28 7.23
CA PRO A 224 -15.89 27.87 7.42
C PRO A 224 -17.15 27.05 7.68
N ASP A 225 -17.35 25.99 6.90
CA ASP A 225 -18.40 25.01 7.10
C ASP A 225 -17.94 23.62 6.63
N ALA A 226 -18.65 22.60 7.08
CA ALA A 226 -18.33 21.19 6.84
C ALA A 226 -18.31 20.81 5.36
N THR A 227 -19.17 21.42 4.52
CA THR A 227 -19.23 21.12 3.09
C THR A 227 -18.01 21.70 2.38
N LYS A 228 -17.69 22.97 2.66
CA LYS A 228 -16.47 23.58 2.11
C LYS A 228 -15.20 22.92 2.62
N PHE A 229 -15.19 22.45 3.88
CA PHE A 229 -14.06 21.70 4.41
C PHE A 229 -13.88 20.36 3.67
N LEU A 230 -14.99 19.65 3.40
CA LEU A 230 -14.98 18.43 2.61
C LEU A 230 -14.43 18.65 1.20
N ASP A 231 -14.87 19.70 0.52
CA ASP A 231 -14.37 20.06 -0.81
C ASP A 231 -12.89 20.46 -0.79
N LEU A 232 -12.44 21.13 0.29
CA LEU A 232 -11.04 21.48 0.50
C LEU A 232 -10.16 20.25 0.69
N VAL A 233 -10.58 19.29 1.53
CA VAL A 233 -9.84 18.02 1.75
C VAL A 233 -9.74 17.24 0.44
N ASP A 234 -10.84 17.10 -0.29
CA ASP A 234 -10.87 16.40 -1.58
C ASP A 234 -9.96 17.07 -2.63
N PHE A 235 -10.01 18.41 -2.71
CA PHE A 235 -9.13 19.17 -3.59
C PHE A 235 -7.65 19.01 -3.20
N ALA A 236 -7.33 19.02 -1.91
CA ALA A 236 -5.95 18.92 -1.44
C ALA A 236 -5.36 17.54 -1.73
N TYR A 237 -6.12 16.46 -1.53
CA TYR A 237 -5.74 15.11 -1.93
C TYR A 237 -5.50 15.03 -3.44
N ASN A 238 -6.45 15.48 -4.26
CA ASN A 238 -6.32 15.48 -5.72
C ASN A 238 -5.20 16.39 -6.24
N SER A 239 -4.78 17.38 -5.47
CA SER A 239 -3.67 18.26 -5.84
C SER A 239 -2.31 17.58 -5.65
N THR A 240 -2.20 16.65 -4.71
CA THR A 240 -0.95 15.94 -4.40
C THR A 240 -0.89 14.53 -4.99
N HIS A 241 -2.03 13.93 -5.34
CA HIS A 241 -2.14 12.53 -5.82
C HIS A 241 -2.61 12.41 -7.29
N ASN A 242 -2.30 13.40 -8.13
CA ASN A 242 -2.72 13.43 -9.54
C ASN A 242 -1.67 12.92 -10.55
N GLY A 243 -0.52 12.45 -10.06
CA GLY A 243 0.61 11.99 -10.91
C GLY A 243 1.56 13.10 -11.39
N ASP A 244 1.27 14.38 -11.13
CA ASP A 244 2.19 15.49 -11.37
C ASP A 244 3.14 15.69 -10.18
N LEU A 245 4.42 15.40 -10.41
CA LEU A 245 5.47 15.48 -9.40
C LEU A 245 5.66 16.90 -8.87
N GLU A 246 5.54 17.92 -9.72
CA GLU A 246 5.70 19.31 -9.30
C GLU A 246 4.58 19.74 -8.34
N SER A 247 3.33 19.35 -8.63
CA SER A 247 2.20 19.61 -7.72
C SER A 247 2.32 18.84 -6.41
N ARG A 248 2.75 17.57 -6.45
CA ARG A 248 2.96 16.73 -5.26
C ARG A 248 4.00 17.32 -4.32
N ASP A 249 5.12 17.78 -4.89
CA ASP A 249 6.28 18.26 -4.13
C ASP A 249 6.18 19.77 -3.85
N ASN A 250 5.10 20.43 -4.27
CA ASN A 250 4.89 21.86 -4.02
C ASN A 250 4.57 22.12 -2.53
N PRO A 251 5.34 22.96 -1.83
CA PRO A 251 5.18 23.15 -0.39
C PRO A 251 3.83 23.77 -0.01
N GLY A 252 3.23 24.59 -0.88
CA GLY A 252 1.93 25.21 -0.61
C GLY A 252 0.77 24.21 -0.74
N LEU A 253 0.79 23.36 -1.77
CA LEU A 253 -0.21 22.30 -1.95
C LEU A 253 -0.04 21.19 -0.91
N TRP A 254 1.20 20.82 -0.61
CA TRP A 254 1.51 19.81 0.40
C TRP A 254 1.13 20.30 1.81
N GLY A 255 1.42 21.56 2.15
CA GLY A 255 0.98 22.14 3.44
C GLY A 255 -0.53 22.22 3.58
N LEU A 256 -1.25 22.53 2.50
CA LEU A 256 -2.72 22.47 2.48
C LEU A 256 -3.22 21.04 2.71
N TYR A 257 -2.62 20.06 2.02
CA TYR A 257 -2.95 18.65 2.16
C TYR A 257 -2.71 18.14 3.58
N ASP A 258 -1.52 18.35 4.14
CA ASP A 258 -1.13 17.89 5.47
C ASP A 258 -2.08 18.46 6.55
N TRP A 259 -2.28 19.78 6.55
CA TRP A 259 -3.20 20.43 7.48
C TRP A 259 -4.65 19.93 7.36
N SER A 260 -5.14 19.78 6.12
CA SER A 260 -6.51 19.34 5.89
C SER A 260 -6.72 17.90 6.34
N ARG A 261 -5.72 17.03 6.12
CA ARG A 261 -5.73 15.63 6.53
C ARG A 261 -5.62 15.50 8.05
N GLU A 262 -4.78 16.28 8.72
CA GLU A 262 -4.69 16.31 10.19
C GLU A 262 -6.02 16.72 10.81
N THR A 263 -6.61 17.81 10.33
CA THR A 263 -7.90 18.32 10.82
C THR A 263 -9.04 17.33 10.56
N ALA A 264 -9.06 16.69 9.40
CA ALA A 264 -10.04 15.66 9.05
C ALA A 264 -9.90 14.42 9.94
N ASN A 265 -8.67 13.94 10.16
CA ASN A 265 -8.40 12.80 11.05
C ASN A 265 -8.85 13.09 12.48
N GLU A 266 -8.60 14.29 12.99
CA GLU A 266 -9.06 14.68 14.33
C GLU A 266 -10.60 14.74 14.41
N ALA A 267 -11.28 15.24 13.38
CA ALA A 267 -12.74 15.23 13.31
C ALA A 267 -13.32 13.80 13.36
N ILE A 268 -12.77 12.90 12.54
CA ILE A 268 -13.19 11.49 12.48
C ILE A 268 -12.85 10.77 13.79
N ARG A 269 -11.67 11.02 14.36
CA ARG A 269 -11.27 10.45 15.65
C ARG A 269 -12.25 10.84 16.75
N ARG A 270 -12.64 12.11 16.85
CA ARG A 270 -13.62 12.58 17.83
C ARG A 270 -14.97 11.90 17.64
N TRP A 271 -15.41 11.73 16.40
CA TRP A 271 -16.63 11.00 16.05
C TRP A 271 -16.60 9.56 16.56
N ILE A 272 -15.53 8.82 16.26
CA ILE A 272 -15.32 7.42 16.69
C ILE A 272 -15.29 7.34 18.22
N MET A 273 -14.50 8.20 18.87
CA MET A 273 -14.33 8.19 20.33
C MET A 273 -15.60 8.64 21.09
N ALA A 274 -16.51 9.35 20.43
CA ALA A 274 -17.84 9.63 20.95
C ALA A 274 -18.79 8.42 20.87
N GLY A 275 -18.30 7.25 20.46
CA GLY A 275 -19.07 6.01 20.37
C GLY A 275 -20.03 5.95 19.18
N GLN A 276 -19.85 6.84 18.19
CA GLN A 276 -20.68 6.83 16.99
C GLN A 276 -20.27 5.63 16.12
N GLU A 277 -21.27 4.87 15.66
CA GLU A 277 -21.06 3.72 14.75
C GLU A 277 -20.19 2.60 15.32
N ALA A 278 -20.17 2.43 16.65
CA ALA A 278 -19.32 1.45 17.33
C ALA A 278 -19.45 0.02 16.77
N ASP A 279 -20.66 -0.44 16.44
CA ASP A 279 -20.89 -1.77 15.87
C ASP A 279 -20.20 -1.95 14.50
N LEU A 280 -20.22 -0.90 13.66
CA LEU A 280 -19.56 -0.91 12.36
C LEU A 280 -18.04 -0.95 12.53
N PHE A 281 -17.48 -0.15 13.42
CA PHE A 281 -16.03 -0.16 13.66
C PHE A 281 -15.57 -1.51 14.23
N LEU A 282 -16.38 -2.15 15.08
CA LEU A 282 -16.13 -3.51 15.56
C LEU A 282 -16.14 -4.52 14.41
N GLU A 283 -17.09 -4.43 13.49
CA GLU A 283 -17.12 -5.26 12.27
C GLU A 283 -15.87 -5.04 11.41
N MET A 284 -15.42 -3.80 11.28
CA MET A 284 -14.22 -3.44 10.52
C MET A 284 -12.90 -3.82 11.22
N GLY A 285 -12.96 -4.35 12.46
CA GLY A 285 -11.80 -4.86 13.21
C GLY A 285 -11.23 -3.91 14.26
N TRP A 286 -11.85 -2.75 14.49
CA TRP A 286 -11.47 -1.84 15.56
C TRP A 286 -12.30 -2.09 16.83
N ASP A 287 -11.62 -2.38 17.94
CA ASP A 287 -12.27 -2.58 19.24
C ASP A 287 -12.08 -1.33 20.14
N PRO A 288 -13.18 -0.65 20.54
CA PRO A 288 -13.12 0.51 21.43
C PRO A 288 -12.49 0.21 22.80
N GLU A 289 -12.57 -1.02 23.29
CA GLU A 289 -11.98 -1.43 24.57
C GLU A 289 -10.46 -1.66 24.46
N MET A 290 -9.97 -2.12 23.30
CA MET A 290 -8.52 -2.26 23.05
C MET A 290 -7.82 -0.91 22.82
N GLY A 291 -8.49 0.05 22.18
CA GLY A 291 -7.94 1.37 21.89
C GLY A 291 -7.53 2.19 23.12
N GLN A 292 -8.11 1.93 24.31
CA GLN A 292 -7.75 2.62 25.55
C GLN A 292 -6.45 2.11 26.18
N ALA A 293 -5.99 0.91 25.83
CA ALA A 293 -4.77 0.33 26.39
C ALA A 293 -3.50 0.96 25.76
N HIS A 294 -3.54 1.29 24.46
CA HIS A 294 -2.40 1.86 23.73
C HIS A 294 -2.13 3.34 24.06
N ILE A 295 -3.08 4.06 24.67
CA ILE A 295 -2.89 5.47 25.11
C ILE A 295 -2.22 5.55 26.49
N LYS A 296 -2.13 4.43 27.22
CA LYS A 296 -1.58 4.37 28.60
C LYS A 296 -0.18 3.75 28.71
N ALA A 297 0.45 3.37 27.61
CA ALA A 297 1.80 2.79 27.59
C ALA A 297 2.84 3.80 27.13
#